data_AF-A0A4U7CDV0-F1
#
_entry.id   AF-A0A4U7CDV0-F1
#
_cell.length_a   1.000
_cell.length_b   1.000
_cell.length_c   1.000
_cell.angle_alpha   90.00
_cell.angle_beta   90.00
_cell.angle_gamma   90.00
#
_symmetry.space_group_name_H-M   'P 1'
#
loop_
_entity.id
_entity.type
_entity.pdbx_description
1 polymer ?
#
loop_
_entity_poly.entity_id
_entity_poly.type
_entity_poly.pdbx_seq_one_letter_code
_entity_poly.pdbx_strand_id
1 'polypeptide(L)'
;MAQGTFSGKEIVKVMVNSGIYEWDRTNGDHAILRWEPPADHDSDARTVPVPLHDEVNMGTLRSVAEQAGAKDFDEFCAWIKRNR
;
A
#
# COMPACT_ATOMS: atom_id res chain seq x y z
N MET A 1 -7.61 17.41 -9.54
CA MET A 1 -8.58 16.43 -10.08
C MET A 1 -8.93 15.46 -8.96
N ALA A 2 -10.21 15.08 -8.82
CA ALA A 2 -10.75 14.39 -7.65
C ALA A 2 -9.89 13.20 -7.18
N GLN A 3 -9.19 13.39 -6.05
CA GLN A 3 -8.67 12.29 -5.24
C GLN A 3 -9.90 11.66 -4.59
N GLY A 4 -10.44 10.64 -5.24
CA GLY A 4 -11.52 9.85 -4.66
C GLY A 4 -11.01 9.20 -3.37
N THR A 5 -11.88 9.04 -2.39
CA THR A 5 -11.56 8.28 -1.18
C THR A 5 -11.31 6.82 -1.57
N PHE A 6 -10.22 6.25 -1.07
CA PHE A 6 -9.85 4.86 -1.31
C PHE A 6 -10.23 4.03 -0.09
N SER A 7 -10.77 2.85 -0.31
CA SER A 7 -10.89 1.88 0.76
C SER A 7 -9.55 1.18 1.01
N GLY A 8 -9.33 0.78 2.26
CA GLY A 8 -8.17 -0.03 2.65
C GLY A 8 -8.05 -1.31 1.84
N LYS A 9 -9.20 -1.94 1.56
CA LYS A 9 -9.29 -3.17 0.77
C LYS A 9 -8.86 -2.94 -0.68
N GLU A 10 -9.24 -1.83 -1.32
CA GLU A 10 -8.78 -1.49 -2.66
C GLU A 10 -7.26 -1.31 -2.70
N ILE A 11 -6.70 -0.57 -1.74
CA ILE A 11 -5.25 -0.34 -1.67
C ILE A 11 -4.51 -1.66 -1.53
N VAL A 12 -4.91 -2.50 -0.57
CA VAL A 12 -4.32 -3.82 -0.33
C VAL A 12 -4.41 -4.70 -1.56
N LYS A 13 -5.57 -4.77 -2.20
CA LYS A 13 -5.79 -5.54 -3.42
C LYS A 13 -4.83 -5.11 -4.54
N VAL A 14 -4.69 -3.80 -4.78
CA VAL A 14 -3.76 -3.29 -5.81
C VAL A 14 -2.32 -3.63 -5.46
N MET A 15 -1.92 -3.41 -4.20
CA MET A 15 -0.56 -3.68 -3.75
C MET A 15 -0.20 -5.17 -3.87
N VAL A 16 -1.10 -6.07 -3.51
CA VAL A 16 -0.86 -7.52 -3.65
C VAL A 16 -0.89 -7.95 -5.13
N ASN A 17 -1.85 -7.46 -5.92
CA ASN A 17 -1.93 -7.78 -7.35
C ASN A 17 -0.75 -7.24 -8.17
N SER A 18 -0.02 -6.25 -7.64
CA SER A 18 1.21 -5.77 -8.27
C SER A 18 2.31 -6.83 -8.34
N GLY A 19 2.23 -7.86 -7.49
CA GLY A 19 3.28 -8.87 -7.32
C GLY A 19 4.52 -8.36 -6.58
N ILE A 20 4.53 -7.09 -6.16
CA ILE A 20 5.62 -6.50 -5.38
C ILE A 20 5.43 -6.84 -3.90
N TYR A 21 4.21 -6.65 -3.38
CA TYR A 21 3.92 -6.90 -1.96
C TYR A 21 3.14 -8.20 -1.80
N GLU A 22 3.44 -8.93 -0.73
CA GLU A 22 2.71 -10.11 -0.33
C GLU A 22 1.87 -9.81 0.91
N TRP A 23 0.72 -10.49 1.02
CA TRP A 23 -0.11 -10.43 2.22
C TRP A 23 0.51 -11.33 3.30
N ASP A 24 1.04 -10.73 4.36
CA ASP A 24 1.63 -11.47 5.49
C ASP A 24 0.53 -11.94 6.44
N ARG A 25 -0.24 -10.99 7.00
CA ARG A 25 -1.33 -11.26 7.95
C ARG A 25 -2.24 -10.06 8.15
N THR A 26 -3.34 -10.26 8.86
CA THR A 26 -4.22 -9.17 9.30
C THR A 26 -4.19 -9.09 10.81
N ASN A 27 -4.03 -7.88 11.34
CA ASN A 27 -4.10 -7.62 12.77
C ASN A 27 -5.18 -6.58 13.06
N GLY A 28 -6.29 -7.03 13.65
CA GLY A 28 -7.47 -6.20 13.86
C GLY A 28 -7.96 -5.61 12.53
N ASP A 29 -8.02 -4.29 12.46
CA ASP A 29 -8.45 -3.55 11.29
C ASP A 29 -7.32 -3.21 10.31
N HIS A 30 -6.11 -3.77 10.46
CA HIS A 30 -4.99 -3.49 9.57
C HIS A 30 -4.52 -4.76 8.84
N ALA A 31 -4.38 -4.70 7.52
CA ALA A 31 -3.65 -5.68 6.74
C ALA A 31 -2.16 -5.34 6.76
N ILE A 32 -1.34 -6.34 7.07
CA ILE A 32 0.11 -6.23 7.09
C ILE A 32 0.61 -6.80 5.77
N LEU A 33 1.13 -5.92 4.92
CA LEU A 33 1.79 -6.29 3.68
C LEU A 33 3.29 -6.35 3.89
N ARG A 34 3.94 -7.33 3.28
CA ARG A 34 5.39 -7.49 3.34
C ARG A 34 5.96 -7.41 1.94
N TRP A 35 7.02 -6.62 1.79
CA TRP A 35 7.85 -6.63 0.59
C TRP A 35 9.15 -7.34 0.93
N GLU A 36 9.44 -8.40 0.18
CA GLU A 36 10.70 -9.11 0.27
C GLU A 36 11.62 -8.65 -0.87
N PRO A 37 12.79 -8.07 -0.55
CA PRO A 37 13.74 -7.64 -1.54
C PRO A 37 14.33 -8.86 -2.26
N PRO A 38 14.51 -8.80 -3.59
CA PRO A 38 15.21 -9.86 -4.30
C PRO A 38 16.67 -9.92 -3.83
N ALA A 39 17.29 -11.11 -3.92
CA ALA A 39 18.64 -11.36 -3.40
C ALA A 39 19.74 -10.45 -3.98
N ASP A 40 19.48 -9.78 -5.10
CA ASP A 40 20.39 -8.82 -5.76
C ASP A 40 20.26 -7.39 -5.21
N HIS A 41 19.27 -7.14 -4.34
CA HIS A 41 18.99 -5.83 -3.75
C HIS A 41 19.47 -5.78 -2.29
N ASP A 42 20.31 -4.80 -1.95
CA ASP A 42 20.83 -4.55 -0.58
C ASP A 42 19.81 -3.82 0.32
N SER A 43 18.52 -4.11 0.16
CA SER A 43 17.47 -3.51 1.00
C SER A 43 16.98 -4.54 2.01
N ASP A 44 16.53 -4.07 3.17
CA ASP A 44 15.81 -4.91 4.13
C ASP A 44 14.35 -5.12 3.72
N ALA A 45 13.77 -6.22 4.20
CA ALA A 45 12.34 -6.49 4.06
C ALA A 45 11.52 -5.36 4.69
N ARG A 46 10.48 -4.91 3.97
CA ARG A 46 9.62 -3.83 4.43
C ARG A 46 8.27 -4.36 4.83
N THR A 47 7.73 -3.82 5.91
CA THR A 47 6.38 -4.13 6.38
C THR A 47 5.53 -2.88 6.26
N VAL A 48 4.39 -2.99 5.58
CA VAL A 48 3.46 -1.90 5.29
C VAL A 48 2.10 -2.23 5.88
N PRO A 49 1.73 -1.63 7.03
CA PRO A 49 0.41 -1.76 7.60
C PRO A 49 -0.59 -0.86 6.86
N VAL A 50 -1.68 -1.44 6.35
CA VAL A 50 -2.75 -0.74 5.64
C VAL A 50 -4.06 -0.91 6.41
N PRO A 51 -4.71 0.17 6.86
CA PRO A 51 -6.01 0.07 7.54
C PRO A 51 -7.10 -0.36 6.55
N LEU A 52 -7.86 -1.38 6.89
CA LEU A 52 -8.95 -2.00 6.12
C LEU A 52 -10.30 -1.27 6.28
N HIS A 53 -10.26 0.05 6.45
CA HIS A 53 -11.46 0.88 6.57
C HIS A 53 -12.09 1.09 5.19
N ASP A 54 -13.41 1.34 5.14
CA ASP A 54 -14.10 1.70 3.89
C ASP A 54 -13.60 3.02 3.29
N GLU A 55 -13.07 3.91 4.13
CA GLU A 55 -12.45 5.16 3.71
C GLU A 55 -11.11 5.37 4.43
N VAL A 56 -10.05 5.53 3.66
CA VAL A 56 -8.72 5.87 4.13
C VAL A 56 -8.46 7.35 3.88
N ASN A 57 -8.17 8.07 4.96
CA ASN A 57 -7.79 9.48 4.89
C ASN A 57 -6.49 9.67 4.11
N MET A 58 -6.35 10.80 3.42
CA MET A 58 -5.13 11.10 2.63
C MET A 58 -3.85 11.05 3.47
N GLY A 59 -3.90 11.49 4.73
CA GLY A 59 -2.75 11.42 5.65
C GLY A 59 -2.31 9.98 5.90
N THR A 60 -3.27 9.08 6.12
CA THR A 60 -3.02 7.66 6.30
C THR A 60 -2.51 7.01 5.01
N LEU A 61 -3.11 7.33 3.86
CA LEU A 61 -2.64 6.85 2.56
C LEU A 61 -1.20 7.31 2.29
N ARG A 62 -0.86 8.55 2.68
CA ARG A 62 0.49 9.08 2.56
C ARG A 62 1.47 8.29 3.43
N SER A 63 1.13 8.01 4.69
CA SER A 63 1.97 7.17 5.55
C SER A 63 2.14 5.75 5.01
N VAL A 64 1.12 5.19 4.36
CA VAL A 64 1.23 3.89 3.66
C VAL A 64 2.21 4.00 2.49
N ALA A 65 2.09 5.04 1.66
CA ALA A 65 2.96 5.28 0.52
C ALA A 65 4.43 5.46 0.94
N GLU A 66 4.68 6.21 2.02
CA GLU A 66 6.01 6.40 2.59
C GLU A 66 6.61 5.07 3.09
N GLN A 67 5.84 4.25 3.81
CA GLN A 67 6.27 2.93 4.28
C GLN A 67 6.49 1.93 3.13
N ALA A 68 5.67 2.02 2.08
CA ALA A 68 5.85 1.27 0.85
C ALA A 68 7.14 1.70 0.11
N GLY A 69 7.61 2.92 0.34
CA GLY A 69 8.78 3.50 -0.34
C GLY A 69 8.42 4.18 -1.66
N ALA A 70 7.16 4.60 -1.82
CA ALA A 70 6.75 5.45 -2.93
C ALA A 70 7.47 6.80 -2.82
N LYS A 71 8.19 7.17 -3.89
CA LYS A 71 8.90 8.46 -3.96
C LYS A 71 7.95 9.63 -4.22
N ASP A 72 6.86 9.36 -4.92
CA ASP A 72 5.84 10.36 -5.25
C ASP A 72 4.45 9.85 -4.85
N PHE A 73 3.78 10.63 -4.00
CA PHE A 73 2.46 10.29 -3.47
C PHE A 73 1.36 10.41 -4.54
N ASP A 74 1.48 11.36 -5.47
CA ASP A 74 0.47 11.55 -6.51
C ASP A 74 0.54 10.40 -7.53
N GLU A 75 1.75 9.96 -7.88
CA GLU A 75 1.94 8.75 -8.69
C GLU A 75 1.38 7.50 -8.02
N PHE A 76 1.62 7.33 -6.71
CA PHE A 76 1.04 6.23 -5.95
C PHE A 76 -0.49 6.26 -5.99
N CYS A 77 -1.09 7.43 -5.75
CA CYS A 77 -2.54 7.64 -5.82
C CYS A 77 -3.10 7.32 -7.22
N ALA A 78 -2.45 7.82 -8.27
CA ALA A 78 -2.81 7.55 -9.66
C ALA A 78 -2.71 6.06 -10.00
N TRP A 79 -1.68 5.38 -9.49
CA TRP A 79 -1.47 3.95 -9.66
C TRP A 79 -2.57 3.11 -8.99
N ILE A 80 -2.91 3.41 -7.72
CA ILE A 80 -4.05 2.75 -7.04
C ILE A 80 -5.34 2.97 -7.84
N LYS A 81 -5.62 4.22 -8.24
CA LYS A 81 -6.83 4.57 -8.99
C LYS A 81 -6.95 3.83 -10.31
N ARG A 82 -5.83 3.58 -11.00
CA ARG A 82 -5.78 2.87 -12.28
C ARG A 82 -6.01 1.35 -12.14
N ASN A 83 -5.72 0.78 -10.97
CA ASN A 83 -5.70 -0.67 -10.75
C ASN A 83 -6.78 -1.18 -9.77
N ARG A 84 -7.61 -0.30 -9.19
CA ARG A 84 -8.65 -0.66 -8.22
C ARG A 84 -9.72 -1.61 -8.77
#